data_AF-A0A7W8T1A1-F1
#
_entry.id   AF-A0A7W8T1A1-F1
#
_cell.length_a   1.000
_cell.length_b   1.000
_cell.length_c   1.000
_cell.angle_alpha   90.00
_cell.angle_beta   90.00
_cell.angle_gamma   90.00
#
_symmetry.space_group_name_H-M   'P 1'
#
loop_
_entity.id
_entity.type
_entity.pdbx_description
1 polymer ?
#
loop_
_entity_poly.entity_id
_entity_poly.type
_entity_poly.pdbx_seq_one_letter_code
_entity_poly.pdbx_strand_id
1 'polypeptide(L)'
;MKKKVFVGVFVMIFASGMLIFNVFVGYYNSYVDHNEHEIYFLKKFPTLRRKFVNPFANEGDAPSVDELSTNARRELSDFCKYAYGLTFNDSKSLEACRAQILRENQ
;
A
#
# COMPACT_ATOMS: atom_id res chain seq x y z
N MET A 1 1.95 -44.15 4.28
CA MET A 1 3.02 -43.14 4.35
C MET A 1 2.88 -42.06 3.28
N LYS A 2 2.76 -42.40 1.98
CA LYS A 2 2.65 -41.43 0.85
C LYS A 2 1.55 -40.35 1.02
N LYS A 3 0.36 -40.72 1.52
CA LYS A 3 -0.74 -39.76 1.77
C LYS A 3 -0.40 -38.70 2.83
N LYS A 4 0.28 -39.08 3.92
CA LYS A 4 0.67 -38.14 5.00
C LYS A 4 1.74 -37.15 4.50
N VAL A 5 2.67 -37.63 3.68
CA VAL A 5 3.70 -36.80 3.04
C VAL A 5 3.06 -35.81 2.06
N PHE A 6 2.13 -36.27 1.23
CA PHE A 6 1.43 -35.39 0.27
C PHE A 6 0.62 -34.29 0.97
N VAL A 7 -0.11 -34.63 2.03
CA VAL A 7 -0.84 -33.64 2.85
C VAL A 7 0.13 -32.64 3.50
N GLY A 8 1.26 -33.12 4.06
CA GLY A 8 2.27 -32.24 4.65
C GLY A 8 2.86 -31.25 3.65
N VAL A 9 3.14 -31.68 2.42
CA VAL A 9 3.63 -30.81 1.35
C VAL A 9 2.58 -29.75 0.97
N PHE A 10 1.31 -30.14 0.84
CA PHE A 10 0.25 -29.21 0.48
C PHE A 10 0.04 -28.12 1.55
N VAL A 11 0.10 -28.50 2.82
CA VAL A 11 0.02 -27.55 3.95
C VAL A 11 1.19 -26.57 3.92
N MET A 12 2.42 -27.03 3.67
CA MET A 12 3.58 -26.13 3.58
C MET A 12 3.48 -25.13 2.42
N ILE A 13 3.01 -25.58 1.25
CA ILE A 13 2.81 -24.71 0.09
C ILE A 13 1.78 -23.63 0.42
N PHE A 14 0.65 -24.03 1.02
CA PHE A 14 -0.41 -23.10 1.38
C PHE A 14 0.05 -22.08 2.43
N ALA A 15 0.74 -22.53 3.48
CA ALA A 15 1.29 -21.65 4.52
C ALA A 15 2.31 -20.65 3.94
N SER A 16 3.18 -21.12 3.03
CA SER A 16 4.15 -20.26 2.34
C SER A 16 3.45 -19.22 1.46
N GLY A 17 2.40 -19.63 0.73
CA GLY A 17 1.58 -18.72 -0.07
C GLY A 17 0.89 -17.65 0.77
N MET A 18 0.32 -18.03 1.92
CA MET A 18 -0.28 -17.08 2.87
C MET A 18 0.75 -16.09 3.44
N LEU A 19 1.97 -16.56 3.74
CA LEU A 19 3.03 -15.70 4.22
C LEU A 19 3.43 -14.68 3.14
N ILE A 20 3.67 -15.13 1.91
CA ILE A 20 4.00 -14.27 0.77
C ILE A 20 2.88 -13.24 0.55
N PHE A 21 1.62 -13.67 0.57
CA PHE A 21 0.47 -12.77 0.44
C PHE A 21 0.45 -11.69 1.54
N ASN A 22 0.68 -12.05 2.80
CA ASN A 22 0.72 -11.07 3.89
C ASN A 22 1.86 -10.06 3.73
N VAL A 23 3.03 -10.53 3.28
CA VAL A 23 4.24 -9.71 3.13
C VAL A 23 4.18 -8.78 1.92
N PHE A 24 3.50 -9.19 0.84
CA PHE A 24 3.50 -8.45 -0.42
C PHE A 24 2.17 -7.81 -0.81
N VAL A 25 1.03 -8.18 -0.22
CA VAL A 25 -0.23 -7.50 -0.51
C VAL A 25 -0.56 -6.52 0.61
N GLY A 26 -0.84 -5.27 0.26
CA GLY A 26 -1.29 -4.19 1.15
C GLY A 26 -2.63 -3.64 0.68
N TYR A 27 -3.24 -2.80 1.51
CA TYR A 27 -4.47 -2.09 1.14
C TYR A 27 -4.52 -0.71 1.80
N TYR A 28 -5.34 0.19 1.24
CA TYR A 28 -5.72 1.46 1.84
C TYR A 28 -7.23 1.67 1.67
N ASN A 29 -7.79 2.59 2.46
CA ASN A 29 -9.20 2.93 2.37
C ASN A 29 -9.35 4.20 1.52
N SER A 30 -10.21 4.13 0.51
CA SER A 30 -10.61 5.25 -0.32
C SER A 30 -11.98 5.73 0.14
N TYR A 31 -12.16 7.04 0.28
CA TYR A 31 -13.41 7.66 0.70
C TYR A 31 -13.97 8.48 -0.46
N VAL A 32 -14.96 7.92 -1.15
CA VAL A 32 -15.56 8.44 -2.39
C VAL A 32 -17.08 8.40 -2.21
N ASP A 33 -17.79 9.49 -2.51
CA ASP A 33 -19.24 9.61 -2.36
C ASP A 33 -19.75 9.09 -0.99
N HIS A 34 -19.09 9.52 0.10
CA HIS A 34 -19.39 9.10 1.48
C HIS A 34 -19.27 7.58 1.76
N ASN A 35 -18.74 6.80 0.82
CA ASN A 35 -18.51 5.38 0.96
C ASN A 35 -17.03 5.07 1.16
N GLU A 36 -16.76 4.06 1.99
CA GLU A 36 -15.41 3.56 2.23
C GLU A 36 -15.15 2.31 1.37
N HIS A 37 -14.10 2.36 0.57
CA HIS A 37 -13.68 1.27 -0.32
C HIS A 37 -12.26 0.80 0.01
N GLU A 38 -12.07 -0.50 0.21
CA GLU A 38 -10.73 -1.08 0.36
C GLU A 38 -10.07 -1.28 -1.01
N ILE A 39 -8.97 -0.57 -1.25
CA ILE A 39 -8.17 -0.72 -2.47
C ILE A 39 -6.91 -1.50 -2.15
N TYR A 40 -6.75 -2.64 -2.81
CA TYR A 40 -5.63 -3.55 -2.63
C TYR A 40 -4.53 -3.27 -3.65
N PHE A 41 -3.27 -3.38 -3.21
CA PHE A 41 -2.10 -3.20 -4.08
C PHE A 41 -0.98 -4.17 -3.73
N LEU A 42 -0.10 -4.42 -4.71
CA LEU A 42 1.12 -5.19 -4.51
C LEU A 42 2.24 -4.27 -4.02
N LYS A 43 2.72 -4.51 -2.81
CA LYS A 43 3.84 -3.81 -2.20
C LYS A 43 5.13 -4.05 -2.99
N LYS A 44 5.88 -2.98 -3.26
CA LYS A 44 7.21 -3.02 -3.88
C LYS A 44 8.30 -3.49 -2.94
N PHE A 45 8.09 -3.35 -1.63
CA PHE A 45 9.01 -3.84 -0.59
C PHE A 45 8.27 -4.72 0.43
N PRO A 46 8.91 -5.79 0.93
CA PRO A 46 8.29 -6.69 1.90
C PRO A 46 8.07 -5.98 3.23
N THR A 47 6.88 -6.16 3.83
CA THR A 47 6.59 -5.76 5.21
C THR A 47 5.37 -6.52 5.74
N LEU A 48 5.31 -6.75 7.05
CA LEU A 48 4.12 -7.32 7.71
C LEU A 48 2.97 -6.30 7.81
N ARG A 49 3.23 -5.01 7.59
CA ARG A 49 2.18 -3.98 7.52
C ARG A 49 1.25 -4.26 6.35
N ARG A 50 -0.05 -4.35 6.63
CA ARG A 50 -1.12 -4.58 5.65
C ARG A 50 -1.85 -3.30 5.26
N LYS A 51 -2.24 -2.49 6.25
CA LYS A 51 -2.97 -1.24 6.03
C LYS A 51 -2.01 -0.05 5.86
N PHE A 52 -2.23 0.72 4.81
CA PHE A 52 -1.55 1.97 4.51
C PHE A 52 -2.56 3.11 4.43
N VAL A 53 -2.05 4.34 4.52
CA VAL A 53 -2.85 5.54 4.34
C VAL A 53 -2.36 6.21 3.07
N ASN A 54 -3.26 6.39 2.12
CA ASN A 54 -3.06 7.28 0.99
C ASN A 54 -3.74 8.60 1.32
N PRO A 55 -3.00 9.69 1.63
CA PRO A 55 -3.60 10.97 2.00
C PRO A 55 -4.49 11.59 0.92
N PHE A 56 -4.37 11.13 -0.32
CA PHE A 56 -5.11 11.62 -1.49
C PHE A 56 -6.17 10.61 -1.98
N ALA A 57 -6.52 9.60 -1.18
CA ALA A 57 -7.60 8.66 -1.48
C ALA A 57 -8.99 9.16 -1.02
N ASN A 58 -9.19 10.48 -1.01
CA ASN A 58 -10.44 11.11 -0.60
C ASN A 58 -10.90 12.06 -1.71
N GLU A 59 -12.21 12.22 -1.86
CA GLU A 59 -12.77 13.34 -2.61
C GLU A 59 -12.54 14.66 -1.85
N GLY A 60 -11.97 15.65 -2.53
CA GLY A 60 -11.73 16.96 -1.96
C GLY A 60 -10.43 17.59 -2.44
N ASP A 61 -9.97 18.59 -1.68
CA ASP A 61 -8.73 19.30 -1.99
C ASP A 61 -7.52 18.38 -1.85
N ALA A 62 -6.65 18.41 -2.86
CA ALA A 62 -5.34 17.80 -2.80
C ALA A 62 -4.30 18.90 -2.51
N PRO A 63 -3.99 19.22 -1.24
CA PRO A 63 -2.96 20.22 -0.93
C PRO A 63 -1.59 19.76 -1.43
N SER A 64 -0.67 20.70 -1.61
CA SER A 64 0.74 20.40 -1.89
C SER A 64 1.39 19.69 -0.71
N VAL A 65 2.50 19.00 -0.95
CA VAL A 65 3.26 18.24 0.04
C VAL A 65 3.81 19.13 1.16
N ASP A 66 4.07 20.41 0.87
CA ASP A 66 4.56 21.36 1.86
C ASP A 66 3.44 21.90 2.76
N GLU A 67 2.19 21.77 2.34
CA GLU A 67 0.99 22.09 3.14
C GLU A 67 0.51 20.91 3.98
N LEU A 68 1.04 19.71 3.76
CA LEU A 68 0.71 18.52 4.55
C LEU A 68 1.27 18.64 5.97
N SER A 69 0.48 18.17 6.94
CA SER A 69 0.98 17.93 8.29
C SER A 69 2.14 16.93 8.26
N THR A 70 3.02 16.99 9.27
CA THR A 70 4.16 16.07 9.39
C THR A 70 3.72 14.60 9.36
N ASN A 71 2.55 14.27 9.92
CA ASN A 71 2.00 12.92 9.91
C ASN A 71 1.52 12.51 8.51
N ALA A 72 0.72 13.35 7.85
CA ALA A 72 0.25 13.08 6.49
C ALA A 72 1.42 12.94 5.49
N ARG A 73 2.48 13.74 5.66
CA ARG A 73 3.69 13.64 4.85
C ARG A 73 4.46 12.34 5.09
N ARG A 74 4.50 11.84 6.34
CA ARG A 74 5.06 10.52 6.66
C ARG A 74 4.23 9.39 6.05
N GLU A 75 2.90 9.49 6.14
CA GLU A 75 1.98 8.53 5.52
C GLU A 75 2.13 8.50 4.00
N LEU A 76 2.23 9.66 3.36
CA LEU A 76 2.54 9.76 1.94
C LEU A 76 3.87 9.08 1.62
N SER A 77 4.93 9.36 2.38
CA SER A 77 6.24 8.74 2.16
C SER A 77 6.19 7.21 2.28
N ASP A 78 5.51 6.68 3.31
CA ASP A 78 5.27 5.25 3.46
C ASP A 78 4.50 4.69 2.27
N PHE A 79 3.39 5.33 1.90
CA PHE A 79 2.57 4.89 0.78
C PHE A 79 3.36 4.87 -0.53
N CYS A 80 4.11 5.94 -0.84
CA CYS A 80 4.96 6.02 -2.02
C CYS A 80 6.03 4.93 -2.08
N LYS A 81 6.65 4.63 -0.94
CA LYS A 81 7.63 3.55 -0.82
C LYS A 81 7.00 2.21 -1.15
N TYR A 82 5.87 1.88 -0.53
CA TYR A 82 5.29 0.55 -0.68
C TYR A 82 4.44 0.39 -1.95
N ALA A 83 3.70 1.40 -2.39
CA ALA A 83 2.87 1.31 -3.60
C ALA A 83 3.71 1.48 -4.88
N TYR A 84 4.65 2.44 -4.89
CA TYR A 84 5.38 2.85 -6.11
C TYR A 84 6.87 2.56 -6.09
N GLY A 85 7.45 2.20 -4.94
CA GLY A 85 8.87 1.86 -4.84
C GLY A 85 9.78 3.09 -4.66
N LEU A 86 9.20 4.26 -4.39
CA LEU A 86 9.92 5.51 -4.22
C LEU A 86 10.42 5.66 -2.78
N THR A 87 11.74 5.61 -2.59
CA THR A 87 12.36 5.58 -1.25
C THR A 87 12.81 6.96 -0.75
N PHE A 88 12.86 7.95 -1.63
CA PHE A 88 13.19 9.34 -1.29
C PHE A 88 11.98 10.04 -0.65
N ASN A 89 12.23 10.85 0.39
CA ASN A 89 11.20 11.52 1.18
C ASN A 89 11.32 13.06 1.19
N ASP A 90 12.16 13.62 0.29
CA ASP A 90 12.23 15.06 0.07
C ASP A 90 10.95 15.60 -0.61
N SER A 91 10.70 16.91 -0.49
CA SER A 91 9.46 17.53 -1.02
C SER A 91 9.25 17.24 -2.51
N LYS A 92 10.31 17.30 -3.31
CA LYS A 92 10.21 17.12 -4.76
C LYS A 92 9.84 15.68 -5.13
N SER A 93 10.45 14.70 -4.48
CA SER A 93 10.13 13.29 -4.68
C SER A 93 8.71 12.95 -4.25
N LEU A 94 8.28 13.48 -3.10
CA LEU A 94 6.91 13.30 -2.61
C LEU A 94 5.88 14.00 -3.49
N GLU A 95 6.18 15.17 -4.06
CA GLU A 95 5.31 15.84 -5.03
C GLU A 95 5.15 15.03 -6.31
N ALA A 96 6.24 14.46 -6.82
CA ALA A 96 6.17 13.57 -7.98
C ALA A 96 5.28 12.34 -7.71
N CYS A 97 5.38 11.78 -6.51
CA CYS A 97 4.51 10.68 -6.09
C CYS A 97 3.04 11.12 -5.96
N ARG A 98 2.78 12.27 -5.32
CA ARG A 98 1.44 12.87 -5.24
C ARG A 98 0.83 13.04 -6.64
N ALA A 99 1.59 13.59 -7.58
CA ALA A 99 1.14 13.75 -8.96
C ALA A 99 0.84 12.41 -9.66
N GLN A 100 1.56 11.34 -9.30
CA GLN A 100 1.24 10.00 -9.79
C GLN A 100 -0.08 9.48 -9.22
N ILE A 101 -0.28 9.59 -7.90
CA ILE A 101 -1.53 9.17 -7.22
C ILE A 101 -2.73 9.85 -7.85
N LEU A 102 -2.66 11.17 -8.04
CA LEU A 102 -3.77 11.94 -8.59
C LEU A 102 -4.11 11.53 -10.04
N ARG A 103 -3.12 11.08 -10.84
CA ARG A 103 -3.38 10.57 -12.19
C ARG A 103 -4.03 9.19 -12.21
N GLU A 104 -3.78 8.35 -11.20
CA GLU A 104 -4.36 7.01 -11.10
C GLU A 104 -5.79 7.03 -10.53
N ASN A 105 -6.13 8.08 -9.78
CA ASN A 105 -7.46 8.29 -9.20
C ASN A 105 -8.46 8.99 -10.16
N GLN A 106 -8.00 9.44 -11.33
CA GLN A 106 -8.84 10.02 -12.41
C GLN A 106 -9.25 8.95 -13.42
#